data_AF-A0A2D8KVV8-F1
#
_entry.id   AF-A0A2D8KVV8-F1
#
_cell.length_a   1.000
_cell.length_b   1.000
_cell.length_c   1.000
_cell.angle_alpha   90.00
_cell.angle_beta   90.00
_cell.angle_gamma   90.00
#
_symmetry.space_group_name_H-M   'P 1'
#
loop_
_entity.id
_entity.type
_entity.pdbx_description
1 polymer ?
#
loop_
_entity_poly.entity_id
_entity_poly.type
_entity_poly.pdbx_seq_one_letter_code
_entity_poly.pdbx_strand_id
1 'polypeptide(L)'
;MQVQEWDISFEVCLLIDGVETAVRGSVFRWTPTADEARELFVAQWKRTFRKNKDWFADLVCEATGIEAVKVANLKQSGASPDLEIIEVKSSKA
;
A
#
# COMPACT_ATOMS: atom_id res chain seq x y z
N MET A 1 22.26 11.58 -8.97
CA MET A 1 20.97 11.82 -8.29
C MET A 1 21.11 11.26 -6.88
N GLN A 2 20.85 12.06 -5.85
CA GLN A 2 20.95 11.57 -4.46
C GLN A 2 19.67 10.80 -4.14
N VAL A 3 19.81 9.51 -3.83
CA VAL A 3 18.69 8.65 -3.42
C VAL A 3 18.52 8.78 -1.91
N GLN A 4 17.27 8.89 -1.45
CA GLN A 4 16.96 8.84 -0.03
C GLN A 4 15.76 7.93 0.23
N GLU A 5 15.59 7.56 1.49
CA GLU A 5 14.53 6.66 1.93
C GLU A 5 13.31 7.46 2.38
N TRP A 6 12.17 7.10 1.82
CA TRP A 6 10.86 7.67 2.08
C TRP A 6 9.99 6.66 2.80
N ASP A 7 9.40 7.06 3.91
CA ASP A 7 8.32 6.35 4.60
C ASP A 7 6.98 6.83 4.03
N ILE A 8 6.25 5.91 3.41
CA ILE A 8 4.93 6.16 2.83
C ILE A 8 3.89 5.55 3.77
N SER A 9 3.14 6.40 4.46
CA SER A 9 1.94 5.98 5.20
C SER A 9 0.72 5.98 4.28
N PHE A 10 -0.06 4.92 4.34
CA PHE A 10 -1.28 4.78 3.54
C PHE A 10 -2.38 4.07 4.34
N GLU A 11 -3.61 4.18 3.85
CA GLU A 11 -4.77 3.48 4.39
C GLU A 11 -5.45 2.66 3.29
N VAL A 12 -6.03 1.54 3.72
CA VAL A 12 -6.89 0.68 2.92
C VAL A 12 -8.17 0.39 3.70
N CYS A 13 -9.26 0.11 3.00
CA CYS A 13 -10.53 -0.22 3.65
C CYS A 13 -10.79 -1.74 3.57
N LEU A 14 -10.93 -2.39 4.72
CA LEU A 14 -11.42 -3.77 4.84
C LEU A 14 -12.93 -3.78 4.99
N LEU A 15 -13.61 -4.65 4.24
CA LEU A 15 -15.04 -4.86 4.34
C LEU A 15 -15.33 -6.28 4.87
N ILE A 16 -15.64 -6.39 6.18
CA ILE A 16 -15.95 -7.67 6.83
C ILE A 16 -17.38 -7.61 7.35
N ASP A 17 -18.23 -8.55 6.93
CA ASP A 17 -19.65 -8.63 7.33
C ASP A 17 -20.42 -7.31 7.12
N GLY A 18 -20.06 -6.57 6.07
CA GLY A 18 -20.66 -5.26 5.73
C GLY A 18 -20.12 -4.08 6.54
N VAL A 19 -19.15 -4.29 7.43
CA VAL A 19 -18.48 -3.24 8.20
C VAL A 19 -17.21 -2.81 7.50
N GLU A 20 -17.11 -1.51 7.20
CA GLU A 20 -15.91 -0.88 6.66
C GLU A 20 -14.96 -0.50 7.79
N THR A 21 -13.71 -1.00 7.73
CA THR A 21 -12.64 -0.69 8.68
C THR A 21 -11.44 -0.15 7.93
N ALA A 22 -11.05 1.09 8.21
CA ALA A 22 -9.80 1.64 7.71
C ALA A 22 -8.62 0.99 8.45
N VAL A 23 -7.66 0.47 7.69
CA VAL A 23 -6.42 -0.09 8.20
C VAL A 23 -5.25 0.70 7.65
N ARG A 24 -4.42 1.18 8.55
CA ARG A 24 -3.22 1.93 8.20
C ARG A 24 -2.04 0.99 8.02
N GLY A 25 -1.23 1.28 7.00
CA GLY A 25 0.03 0.62 6.77
C GLY A 25 1.13 1.61 6.40
N SER A 26 2.34 1.09 6.32
CA SER A 26 3.48 1.85 5.80
C SER A 26 4.41 1.00 4.96
N VAL A 27 5.12 1.65 4.03
CA VAL A 27 6.18 1.04 3.23
C VAL A 27 7.34 2.02 3.03
N PHE A 28 8.54 1.46 2.85
CA PHE A 28 9.73 2.25 2.54
C PHE A 28 10.05 2.22 1.03
N ARG A 29 10.47 3.36 0.48
CA ARG A 29 10.95 3.47 -0.91
C ARG A 29 12.21 4.31 -0.98
N TRP A 30 13.16 3.89 -1.82
CA TRP A 30 14.41 4.61 -2.06
C TRP A 30 14.35 5.28 -3.42
N THR A 31 14.07 6.58 -3.41
CA THR A 31 13.97 7.41 -4.62
C THR A 31 14.57 8.78 -4.35
N PRO A 32 14.96 9.52 -5.40
CA PRO A 32 15.41 10.90 -5.22
C PRO A 32 14.33 11.88 -4.79
N THR A 33 13.05 11.64 -5.11
CA THR A 33 11.94 12.52 -4.72
C THR A 33 10.78 11.76 -4.08
N ALA A 34 10.00 12.47 -3.25
CA ALA A 34 8.80 11.93 -2.62
C ALA A 34 7.73 11.54 -3.66
N ASP A 35 7.60 12.35 -4.72
CA ASP A 35 6.66 12.09 -5.80
C ASP A 35 6.98 10.78 -6.54
N GLU A 36 8.26 10.52 -6.81
CA GLU A 36 8.67 9.26 -7.42
C GLU A 36 8.42 8.07 -6.48
N ALA A 37 8.68 8.21 -5.17
CA ALA A 37 8.36 7.18 -4.18
C ALA A 37 6.85 6.85 -4.18
N ARG A 38 6.02 7.90 -4.20
CA ARG A 38 4.56 7.81 -4.27
C ARG A 38 4.09 7.09 -5.53
N GLU A 39 4.54 7.54 -6.70
CA GLU A 39 4.14 6.97 -7.98
C GLU A 39 4.56 5.51 -8.12
N LEU A 40 5.79 5.18 -7.73
CA LEU A 40 6.29 3.81 -7.77
C LEU A 40 5.51 2.88 -6.84
N PHE A 41 5.15 3.34 -5.64
CA PHE A 41 4.33 2.55 -4.72
C PHE A 41 2.95 2.25 -5.31
N VAL A 42 2.24 3.27 -5.83
CA VAL A 42 0.92 3.08 -6.44
C VAL A 42 1.00 2.18 -7.68
N ALA A 43 2.03 2.36 -8.51
CA ALA A 43 2.23 1.53 -9.69
C ALA A 43 2.49 0.06 -9.32
N GLN A 44 3.33 -0.18 -8.30
CA GLN A 44 3.60 -1.52 -7.80
C GLN A 44 2.34 -2.16 -7.22
N TRP A 45 1.60 -1.45 -6.36
CA TRP A 45 0.34 -1.94 -5.77
C TRP A 45 -0.61 -2.49 -6.84
N LYS A 46 -0.90 -1.65 -7.85
CA LYS A 46 -1.80 -1.99 -8.97
C LYS A 46 -1.26 -3.15 -9.79
N ARG A 47 0.06 -3.16 -10.05
CA ARG A 47 0.70 -4.18 -10.88
C ARG A 47 0.76 -5.54 -10.18
N THR A 48 1.15 -5.58 -8.90
CA THR A 48 1.23 -6.81 -8.11
C THR A 48 -0.16 -7.42 -7.99
N PHE A 49 -1.18 -6.64 -7.63
CA PHE A 49 -2.56 -7.14 -7.60
C PHE A 49 -2.98 -7.76 -8.94
N ARG A 50 -2.62 -7.15 -10.07
CA ARG A 50 -2.99 -7.68 -11.40
C ARG A 50 -2.24 -8.96 -11.77
N LYS A 51 -0.98 -9.09 -11.35
CA LYS A 51 -0.06 -10.12 -11.87
C LYS A 51 0.08 -11.32 -10.94
N ASN A 52 0.05 -11.11 -9.62
CA ASN A 52 0.24 -12.17 -8.64
C ASN A 52 -0.50 -11.82 -7.35
N LYS A 53 -1.61 -12.52 -7.09
CA LYS A 53 -2.47 -12.28 -5.92
C LYS A 53 -1.80 -12.66 -4.61
N ASP A 54 -0.96 -13.69 -4.62
CA ASP A 54 -0.26 -14.16 -3.43
C ASP A 54 0.78 -13.12 -3.00
N TRP A 55 1.59 -12.62 -3.94
CA TRP A 55 2.54 -11.54 -3.66
C TRP A 55 1.85 -10.23 -3.26
N PHE A 56 0.64 -10.00 -3.77
CA PHE A 56 -0.15 -8.85 -3.34
C PHE A 56 -0.61 -9.03 -1.89
N ALA A 57 -1.08 -10.23 -1.52
CA ALA A 57 -1.42 -10.53 -0.15
C ALA A 57 -0.22 -10.37 0.79
N ASP A 58 0.95 -10.91 0.42
CA ASP A 58 2.18 -10.74 1.19
C ASP A 58 2.51 -9.25 1.40
N LEU A 59 2.48 -8.45 0.33
CA LEU A 59 2.71 -7.00 0.39
C LEU A 59 1.75 -6.31 1.36
N VAL A 60 0.45 -6.63 1.27
CA VAL A 60 -0.56 -6.05 2.17
C VAL A 60 -0.30 -6.48 3.62
N CYS A 61 -0.06 -7.77 3.85
CA CYS A 61 0.20 -8.31 5.19
C CYS A 61 1.41 -7.65 5.83
N GLU A 62 2.53 -7.56 5.11
CA GLU A 62 3.76 -6.94 5.60
C GLU A 62 3.56 -5.45 5.90
N ALA A 63 2.83 -4.74 5.04
CA ALA A 63 2.68 -3.29 5.18
C ALA A 63 1.63 -2.87 6.22
N THR A 64 0.60 -3.68 6.46
CA THR A 64 -0.59 -3.30 7.26
C THR A 64 -0.83 -4.20 8.48
N GLY A 65 -0.20 -5.38 8.56
CA GLY A 65 -0.47 -6.38 9.58
C GLY A 65 -1.80 -7.14 9.40
N ILE A 66 -2.53 -6.90 8.30
CA ILE A 66 -3.75 -7.65 7.97
C ILE A 66 -3.39 -9.13 7.74
N GLU A 67 -4.20 -10.05 8.26
CA GLU A 67 -4.04 -11.47 7.96
C GLU A 67 -4.30 -11.76 6.47
N ALA A 68 -3.50 -12.65 5.86
CA ALA A 68 -3.61 -12.98 4.43
C ALA A 68 -5.03 -13.36 4.00
N VAL A 69 -5.77 -14.09 4.84
CA VAL A 69 -7.15 -14.51 4.56
C VAL A 69 -8.13 -13.33 4.46
N LYS A 70 -7.82 -12.17 5.06
CA LYS A 70 -8.64 -10.96 5.05
C LYS A 70 -8.32 -10.04 3.86
N VAL A 71 -7.22 -10.26 3.13
CA VAL A 71 -6.84 -9.42 1.98
C VAL A 71 -7.90 -9.45 0.87
N ALA A 72 -8.59 -10.59 0.70
CA ALA A 72 -9.69 -10.71 -0.27
C ALA A 72 -10.87 -9.76 0.02
N ASN A 73 -10.99 -9.27 1.26
CA ASN A 73 -12.03 -8.37 1.73
C ASN A 73 -11.67 -6.88 1.59
N LEU A 74 -10.53 -6.54 0.99
CA LEU A 74 -10.21 -5.15 0.71
C LEU A 74 -11.20 -4.56 -0.30
N LYS A 75 -11.72 -3.37 0.02
CA LYS A 75 -12.62 -2.60 -0.84
C LYS A 75 -11.93 -2.26 -2.16
N GLN A 76 -12.67 -2.37 -3.25
CA GLN A 76 -12.18 -2.14 -4.61
C GLN A 76 -13.20 -1.31 -5.38
N SER A 77 -12.80 -0.13 -5.85
CA SER A 77 -13.61 0.71 -6.73
C SER A 77 -13.30 0.49 -8.22
N GLY A 78 -12.34 -0.39 -8.55
CA GLY A 78 -11.90 -0.65 -9.92
C GLY A 78 -11.05 -1.92 -10.07
N ALA A 79 -9.96 -1.83 -10.84
CA ALA A 79 -9.13 -2.98 -11.18
C ALA A 79 -8.09 -3.37 -10.11
N SER A 80 -8.10 -2.72 -8.95
CA SER A 80 -7.26 -3.00 -7.79
C SER A 80 -7.95 -2.53 -6.51
N PRO A 81 -7.54 -3.05 -5.33
CA PRO A 81 -7.98 -2.52 -4.06
C PRO A 81 -7.66 -1.03 -3.93
N ASP A 82 -8.58 -0.33 -3.28
CA ASP A 82 -8.46 1.09 -3.01
C ASP A 82 -7.34 1.30 -2.00
N LEU A 83 -6.53 2.33 -2.23
CA LEU A 83 -5.50 2.78 -1.29
C LEU A 83 -5.49 4.30 -1.28
N GLU A 84 -5.33 4.87 -0.10
CA GLU A 84 -5.17 6.31 0.10
C GLU A 84 -3.80 6.58 0.73
N ILE A 85 -2.98 7.40 0.08
CA ILE A 85 -1.69 7.80 0.65
C ILE A 85 -1.93 8.97 1.59
N ILE A 86 -1.62 8.76 2.87
CA ILE A 86 -1.82 9.74 3.93
C ILE A 86 -0.61 10.67 4.03
N GLU A 87 0.60 10.11 3.94
CA GLU A 87 1.84 10.88 4.13
C GLU A 87 2.99 10.22 3.36
N VAL A 88 3.91 11.06 2.85
CA VAL A 88 5.23 10.63 2.36
C VAL A 88 6.27 11.52 3.02
N LYS A 89 7.07 10.95 3.92
CA LYS A 89 8.09 11.69 4.67
C LYS A 89 9.47 11.07 4.49
N SER A 90 10.51 11.90 4.60
CA SER A 90 11.87 11.38 4.65
C SER A 90 12.06 10.64 5.98
N SER A 91 12.58 9.42 5.92
CA SER A 91 12.93 8.59 7.09
C SER A 91 14.06 9.20 7.94
N LYS A 92 14.84 10.12 7.38
CA LYS A 92 15.98 10.78 8.02
C LYS A 92 15.67 12.20 8.53
N ALA A 93 14.38 12.58 8.57
CA ALA A 93 13.94 13.87 9.10
C ALA A 93 13.77 13.84 10.63
#